data_AF-A0A434WD03-F1
#
_entry.id   AF-A0A434WD03-F1
#
_cell.length_a   1.000
_cell.length_b   1.000
_cell.length_c   1.000
_cell.angle_alpha   90.00
_cell.angle_beta   90.00
_cell.angle_gamma   90.00
#
_symmetry.space_group_name_H-M   'P 1'
#
loop_
_entity.id
_entity.type
_entity.pdbx_description
1 polymer ?
#
loop_
_entity_poly.entity_id
_entity_poly.type
_entity_poly.pdbx_seq_one_letter_code
_entity_poly.pdbx_strand_id
1 'polypeptide(L)'
;AAHAGPDAIVVSLQNGVGNADKLRAELPLRRVLAGMVPFNVVQSPDGETPFRVHRASDGKVMVEDGVDGLAGLLDVEGLGVEAHSDMKAVLWSKLLMNLNNALVALSGLPLARELADRRWRVILAKQIDEALAAMKAAGIAPARIAGPPPSLLPKVLRLPDWLFGLLARRMLAIDPQARSSMWDDLERGRPTEIDELQGAVLGLAKQTGTPAPTIERVAALVRQAEAEKRGPPGLSPDAVSGGPRSA
;
A
#
# COMPACT_ATOMS: atom_id res chain seq x y z
N ALA A 1 -15.01 1.52 -22.00
CA ALA A 1 -16.35 1.21 -22.56
C ALA A 1 -16.28 0.75 -24.02
N ALA A 2 -15.68 1.53 -24.94
CA ALA A 2 -15.68 1.27 -26.38
C ALA A 2 -15.09 -0.09 -26.83
N HIS A 3 -14.19 -0.70 -26.05
CA HIS A 3 -13.49 -1.94 -26.41
C HIS A 3 -13.99 -3.20 -25.69
N ALA A 4 -15.05 -3.10 -24.88
CA ALA A 4 -15.58 -4.22 -24.11
C ALA A 4 -17.04 -4.46 -24.49
N GLY A 5 -17.43 -5.73 -24.71
CA GLY A 5 -18.82 -6.12 -24.99
C GLY A 5 -19.78 -5.68 -23.88
N PRO A 6 -21.07 -5.48 -24.17
CA PRO A 6 -22.06 -4.88 -23.25
C PRO A 6 -22.14 -5.54 -21.87
N ASP A 7 -21.90 -6.85 -21.79
CA ASP A 7 -21.99 -7.63 -20.55
C ASP A 7 -20.64 -7.85 -19.87
N ALA A 8 -19.57 -7.18 -20.34
CA ALA A 8 -18.24 -7.39 -19.78
C ALA A 8 -18.17 -6.94 -18.31
N ILE A 9 -17.66 -7.83 -17.47
CA ILE A 9 -17.34 -7.59 -16.07
C ILE A 9 -15.96 -6.94 -16.00
N VAL A 10 -15.83 -5.87 -15.20
CA VAL A 10 -14.58 -5.16 -14.98
C VAL A 10 -14.09 -5.46 -13.58
N VAL A 11 -12.87 -6.00 -13.44
CA VAL A 11 -12.24 -6.23 -12.14
C VAL A 11 -11.07 -5.26 -11.97
N SER A 12 -11.12 -4.42 -10.95
CA SER A 12 -10.06 -3.46 -10.65
C SER A 12 -8.98 -4.07 -9.75
N LEU A 13 -7.82 -4.39 -10.32
CA LEU A 13 -6.67 -4.96 -9.59
C LEU A 13 -5.59 -3.93 -9.21
N GLN A 14 -5.82 -2.64 -9.47
CA GLN A 14 -4.88 -1.56 -9.17
C GLN A 14 -4.77 -1.31 -7.64
N ASN A 15 -3.58 -0.90 -7.18
CA ASN A 15 -3.36 -0.47 -5.81
C ASN A 15 -4.21 0.76 -5.44
N GLY A 16 -4.56 0.88 -4.16
CA GLY A 16 -5.44 1.93 -3.64
C GLY A 16 -6.84 1.42 -3.31
N VAL A 17 -7.68 2.30 -2.77
CA VAL A 17 -9.02 1.94 -2.24
C VAL A 17 -10.19 2.49 -3.07
N GLY A 18 -9.96 3.49 -3.92
CA GLY A 18 -11.02 4.23 -4.62
C GLY A 18 -11.23 3.85 -6.09
N ASN A 19 -10.43 2.94 -6.64
CA ASN A 19 -10.41 2.65 -8.08
C ASN A 19 -11.73 2.06 -8.57
N ALA A 20 -12.28 1.08 -7.84
CA ALA A 20 -13.55 0.46 -8.18
C ALA A 20 -14.71 1.46 -8.16
N ASP A 21 -14.76 2.36 -7.17
CA ASP A 21 -15.80 3.39 -7.08
C ASP A 21 -15.73 4.40 -8.23
N LYS A 22 -14.52 4.85 -8.60
CA LYS A 22 -14.31 5.68 -9.79
C LYS A 22 -14.79 4.96 -11.05
N LEU A 23 -14.41 3.70 -11.23
CA LEU A 23 -14.82 2.90 -12.39
C LEU A 23 -16.33 2.65 -12.42
N ARG A 24 -17.00 2.45 -11.28
CA ARG A 24 -18.47 2.33 -11.21
C ARG A 24 -19.16 3.61 -11.67
N ALA A 25 -18.64 4.78 -11.29
CA ALA A 25 -19.18 6.07 -11.71
C ALA A 25 -19.03 6.29 -13.23
N GLU A 26 -17.89 5.89 -13.81
CA GLU A 26 -17.60 6.06 -15.23
C GLU A 26 -18.18 4.95 -16.13
N LEU A 27 -18.51 3.79 -15.57
CA LEU A 27 -19.05 2.63 -16.28
C LEU A 27 -20.40 2.17 -15.68
N PRO A 28 -21.43 3.05 -15.63
CA PRO A 28 -22.67 2.78 -14.88
C PRO A 28 -23.49 1.60 -15.45
N LEU A 29 -23.25 1.22 -16.70
CA LEU A 29 -23.92 0.10 -17.37
C LEU A 29 -23.16 -1.23 -17.20
N ARG A 30 -22.04 -1.25 -16.48
CA ARG A 30 -21.19 -2.44 -16.31
C ARG A 30 -21.09 -2.86 -14.87
N ARG A 31 -20.93 -4.17 -14.68
CA ARG A 31 -20.55 -4.71 -13.38
C ARG A 31 -19.07 -4.47 -13.15
N VAL A 32 -18.76 -3.68 -12.14
CA VAL A 32 -17.40 -3.36 -11.71
C VAL A 32 -17.17 -3.94 -10.32
N LEU A 33 -16.16 -4.80 -10.22
CA LEU A 33 -15.75 -5.49 -9.00
C LEU A 33 -14.39 -4.95 -8.51
N ALA A 34 -14.28 -4.78 -7.20
CA ALA A 34 -12.99 -4.51 -6.57
C ALA A 34 -12.12 -5.78 -6.54
N GLY A 35 -10.80 -5.62 -6.62
CA GLY A 35 -9.89 -6.74 -6.46
C GLY A 35 -8.57 -6.33 -5.80
N MET A 36 -7.88 -7.30 -5.23
CA MET A 36 -6.63 -7.10 -4.51
C MET A 36 -5.63 -8.21 -4.86
N VAL A 37 -4.44 -7.79 -5.27
CA VAL A 37 -3.30 -8.70 -5.47
C VAL A 37 -2.40 -8.63 -4.23
N PRO A 38 -2.19 -9.74 -3.48
CA PRO A 38 -1.45 -9.73 -2.21
C PRO A 38 0.06 -9.93 -2.40
N PHE A 39 0.52 -10.19 -3.62
CA PHE A 39 1.89 -10.52 -3.92
C PHE A 39 2.59 -9.47 -4.78
N ASN A 40 3.92 -9.47 -4.71
CA ASN A 40 4.78 -8.61 -5.52
C ASN A 40 5.22 -9.36 -6.77
N VAL A 41 5.23 -8.66 -7.90
CA VAL A 41 5.79 -9.13 -9.17
C VAL A 41 6.99 -8.25 -9.48
N VAL A 42 8.15 -8.87 -9.64
CA VAL A 42 9.38 -8.19 -10.01
C VAL A 42 9.66 -8.48 -11.48
N GLN A 43 9.90 -7.42 -12.23
CA GLN A 43 10.23 -7.47 -13.65
C GLN A 43 11.72 -7.16 -13.87
N SER A 44 12.31 -7.77 -14.90
CA SER A 44 13.63 -7.38 -15.38
C SER A 44 13.65 -5.90 -15.80
N PRO A 45 14.80 -5.21 -15.68
CA PRO A 45 15.03 -3.89 -16.27
C PRO A 45 14.52 -3.78 -17.71
N ASP A 46 14.06 -2.58 -18.06
CA ASP A 46 13.55 -2.29 -19.40
C ASP A 46 14.68 -2.50 -20.42
N GLY A 47 14.43 -3.26 -21.48
CA GLY A 47 15.42 -3.60 -22.51
C GLY A 47 16.25 -4.86 -22.25
N GLU A 48 16.15 -5.50 -21.07
CA GLU A 48 16.79 -6.79 -20.83
C GLU A 48 16.06 -7.93 -21.57
N THR A 49 16.82 -8.79 -22.25
CA THR A 49 16.31 -9.97 -22.95
C THR A 49 16.97 -11.26 -22.45
N PRO A 50 16.19 -12.32 -22.11
CA PRO A 50 14.73 -12.38 -22.18
C PRO A 50 14.07 -11.51 -21.09
N PHE A 51 12.89 -10.95 -21.39
CA PHE A 51 12.06 -10.29 -20.38
C PHE A 51 11.67 -11.32 -19.31
N ARG A 52 11.97 -11.02 -18.04
CA ARG A 52 11.68 -11.92 -16.92
C ARG A 52 10.70 -11.26 -15.99
N VAL A 53 9.69 -12.02 -15.59
CA VAL A 53 8.80 -11.69 -14.48
C VAL A 53 8.82 -12.83 -13.48
N HIS A 54 8.92 -12.50 -12.20
CA HIS A 54 8.80 -13.49 -11.14
C HIS A 54 7.92 -12.96 -10.01
N ARG A 55 7.10 -13.85 -9.47
CA ARG A 55 6.31 -13.59 -8.27
C ARG A 55 7.22 -13.77 -7.05
N ALA A 56 7.45 -12.68 -6.31
CA ALA A 56 8.37 -12.65 -5.18
C ALA A 56 7.71 -13.03 -3.83
N SER A 57 6.38 -13.12 -3.78
CA SER A 57 5.63 -13.50 -2.58
C SER A 57 4.38 -14.31 -2.91
N ASP A 58 3.85 -15.02 -1.93
CA ASP A 58 2.67 -15.88 -2.10
C ASP A 58 1.37 -15.19 -1.67
N GLY A 59 0.25 -15.74 -2.14
CA GLY A 59 -1.11 -15.32 -1.77
C GLY A 59 -2.09 -15.53 -2.93
N LYS A 60 -3.38 -15.48 -2.61
CA LYS A 60 -4.47 -15.55 -3.59
C LYS A 60 -4.98 -14.16 -3.94
N VAL A 61 -5.26 -13.92 -5.21
CA VAL A 61 -5.96 -12.69 -5.62
C VAL A 61 -7.35 -12.71 -5.00
N MET A 62 -7.74 -11.62 -4.35
CA MET A 62 -9.07 -11.48 -3.77
C MET A 62 -9.93 -10.64 -4.70
N VAL A 63 -11.13 -11.11 -5.03
CA VAL A 63 -12.09 -10.40 -5.87
C VAL A 63 -13.39 -10.21 -5.10
N GLU A 64 -14.01 -9.05 -5.27
CA GLU A 64 -15.32 -8.76 -4.69
C GLU A 64 -16.36 -9.76 -5.18
N ASP A 65 -17.14 -10.27 -4.23
CA ASP A 65 -18.30 -11.08 -4.56
C ASP A 65 -19.35 -10.28 -5.33
N GLY A 66 -20.12 -10.94 -6.19
CA GLY A 66 -21.14 -10.26 -7.00
C GLY A 66 -21.32 -10.82 -8.42
N VAL A 67 -20.53 -11.84 -8.78
CA VAL A 67 -20.74 -12.65 -9.98
C VAL A 67 -20.47 -14.10 -9.65
N ASP A 68 -21.52 -14.92 -9.74
CA ASP A 68 -21.46 -16.34 -9.44
C ASP A 68 -20.41 -17.05 -10.32
N GLY A 69 -19.56 -17.85 -9.68
CA GLY A 69 -18.53 -18.64 -10.36
C GLY A 69 -17.34 -17.84 -10.89
N LEU A 70 -17.30 -16.50 -10.76
CA LEU A 70 -16.20 -15.70 -11.30
C LEU A 70 -14.86 -16.04 -10.64
N ALA A 71 -14.81 -16.16 -9.32
CA ALA A 71 -13.57 -16.51 -8.62
C ALA A 71 -13.06 -17.89 -9.08
N GLY A 72 -13.96 -18.88 -9.23
CA GLY A 72 -13.60 -20.21 -9.72
C GLY A 72 -13.17 -20.22 -11.20
N LEU A 73 -13.72 -19.32 -12.03
CA LEU A 73 -13.29 -19.14 -13.41
C LEU A 73 -11.87 -18.55 -13.51
N LEU A 74 -11.52 -17.64 -12.59
CA LEU A 74 -10.22 -16.98 -12.54
C LEU A 74 -9.15 -17.78 -11.79
N ASP A 75 -9.56 -18.71 -10.93
CA ASP A 75 -8.67 -19.61 -10.18
C ASP A 75 -8.07 -20.67 -11.13
N VAL A 76 -6.78 -20.53 -11.42
CA VAL A 76 -6.03 -21.40 -12.34
C VAL A 76 -4.74 -21.87 -11.69
N GLU A 77 -4.16 -22.94 -12.23
CA GLU A 77 -2.89 -23.47 -11.72
C GLU A 77 -1.80 -22.37 -11.68
N GLY A 78 -1.22 -22.17 -10.48
CA GLY A 78 -0.21 -21.12 -10.23
C GLY A 78 -0.77 -19.74 -9.86
N LEU A 79 -2.07 -19.47 -10.06
CA LEU A 79 -2.73 -18.22 -9.72
C LEU A 79 -4.07 -18.47 -9.02
N GLY A 80 -4.01 -18.63 -7.69
CA GLY A 80 -5.21 -18.81 -6.88
C GLY A 80 -6.03 -17.52 -6.77
N VAL A 81 -7.36 -17.65 -6.85
CA VAL A 81 -8.30 -16.54 -6.72
C VAL A 81 -9.39 -16.90 -5.71
N GLU A 82 -9.78 -15.96 -4.86
CA GLU A 82 -10.88 -16.15 -3.92
C GLU A 82 -11.85 -14.97 -3.93
N ALA A 83 -13.13 -15.27 -3.70
CA ALA A 83 -14.16 -14.25 -3.55
C ALA A 83 -14.19 -13.73 -2.10
N HIS A 84 -14.43 -12.44 -1.93
CA HIS A 84 -14.55 -11.82 -0.61
C HIS A 84 -15.74 -10.87 -0.58
N SER A 85 -16.58 -10.98 0.46
CA SER A 85 -17.82 -10.21 0.58
C SER A 85 -17.60 -8.77 1.03
N ASP A 86 -16.55 -8.51 1.82
CA ASP A 86 -16.16 -7.16 2.24
C ASP A 86 -14.80 -6.77 1.67
N MET A 87 -14.78 -6.39 0.39
CA MET A 87 -13.54 -5.92 -0.25
C MET A 87 -13.09 -4.55 0.24
N LYS A 88 -13.99 -3.74 0.80
CA LYS A 88 -13.61 -2.46 1.39
C LYS A 88 -12.66 -2.70 2.58
N ALA A 89 -13.01 -3.61 3.48
CA ALA A 89 -12.17 -4.02 4.59
C ALA A 89 -10.81 -4.57 4.14
N VAL A 90 -10.79 -5.37 3.07
CA VAL A 90 -9.56 -5.95 2.48
C VAL A 90 -8.65 -4.86 1.93
N LEU A 91 -9.16 -3.97 1.08
CA LEU A 91 -8.38 -2.92 0.43
C LEU A 91 -7.80 -1.94 1.46
N TRP A 92 -8.58 -1.52 2.46
CA TRP A 92 -8.08 -0.66 3.52
C TRP A 92 -7.01 -1.35 4.38
N SER A 93 -7.13 -2.66 4.62
CA SER A 93 -6.09 -3.42 5.34
C SER A 93 -4.78 -3.47 4.57
N LYS A 94 -4.84 -3.69 3.26
CA LYS A 94 -3.65 -3.62 2.39
C LYS A 94 -3.06 -2.21 2.37
N LEU A 95 -3.91 -1.18 2.31
CA LEU A 95 -3.46 0.21 2.34
C LEU A 95 -2.63 0.51 3.59
N LEU A 96 -3.06 0.05 4.79
CA LEU A 96 -2.31 0.25 6.03
C LEU A 96 -0.87 -0.29 5.96
N MET A 97 -0.64 -1.40 5.24
CA MET A 97 0.70 -1.94 4.99
C MET A 97 1.48 -1.08 4.01
N ASN A 98 0.83 -0.64 2.93
CA ASN A 98 1.45 0.17 1.90
C ASN A 98 1.78 1.61 2.36
N LEU A 99 1.27 2.07 3.51
CA LEU A 99 1.70 3.36 4.08
C LEU A 99 3.21 3.45 4.32
N ASN A 100 3.90 2.31 4.48
CA ASN A 100 5.36 2.30 4.61
C ASN A 100 6.10 2.57 3.27
N ASN A 101 5.45 2.40 2.12
CA ASN A 101 6.08 2.59 0.81
C ASN A 101 6.71 3.99 0.68
N ALA A 102 6.03 5.01 1.21
CA ALA A 102 6.51 6.37 1.24
C ALA A 102 7.73 6.56 2.15
N LEU A 103 7.81 5.87 3.29
CA LEU A 103 8.96 6.01 4.18
C LEU A 103 10.20 5.33 3.59
N VAL A 104 10.03 4.18 2.93
CA VAL A 104 11.10 3.54 2.15
C VAL A 104 11.57 4.45 1.02
N ALA A 105 10.63 5.07 0.28
CA ALA A 105 10.95 6.00 -0.79
C ALA A 105 11.68 7.25 -0.30
N LEU A 106 11.20 7.90 0.78
CA LEU A 106 11.81 9.11 1.33
C LEU A 106 13.18 8.85 1.97
N SER A 107 13.35 7.72 2.65
CA SER A 107 14.61 7.38 3.32
C SER A 107 15.70 6.91 2.36
N GLY A 108 15.33 6.38 1.18
CA GLY A 108 16.25 5.73 0.26
C GLY A 108 16.81 4.39 0.77
N LEU A 109 16.35 3.91 1.93
CA LEU A 109 16.87 2.72 2.60
C LEU A 109 16.15 1.44 2.14
N PRO A 110 16.81 0.26 2.19
CA PRO A 110 16.10 -1.01 2.11
C PRO A 110 15.06 -1.14 3.22
N LEU A 111 13.93 -1.80 2.93
CA LEU A 111 12.82 -1.98 3.87
C LEU A 111 13.30 -2.54 5.22
N ALA A 112 14.15 -3.57 5.21
CA ALA A 112 14.68 -4.16 6.44
C ALA A 112 15.54 -3.19 7.26
N ARG A 113 16.28 -2.28 6.60
CA ARG A 113 17.13 -1.27 7.27
C ARG A 113 16.32 -0.10 7.80
N GLU A 114 15.29 0.32 7.07
CA GLU A 114 14.34 1.33 7.53
C GLU A 114 13.64 0.84 8.81
N LEU A 115 13.05 -0.36 8.78
CA LEU A 115 12.36 -0.93 9.95
C LEU A 115 13.30 -1.31 11.12
N ALA A 116 14.60 -1.46 10.88
CA ALA A 116 15.58 -1.65 11.95
C ALA A 116 15.77 -0.39 12.82
N ASP A 117 15.44 0.81 12.30
CA ASP A 117 15.46 2.05 13.07
C ASP A 117 14.07 2.32 13.67
N ARG A 118 14.00 2.27 15.01
CA ARG A 118 12.76 2.58 15.75
C ARG A 118 12.13 3.91 15.37
N ARG A 119 12.91 4.93 15.00
CA ARG A 119 12.37 6.26 14.69
C ARG A 119 11.49 6.22 13.44
N TRP A 120 11.88 5.46 12.42
CA TRP A 120 11.02 5.25 11.24
C TRP A 120 9.78 4.46 11.59
N ARG A 121 9.92 3.37 12.36
CA ARG A 121 8.77 2.59 12.84
C ARG A 121 7.76 3.43 13.62
N VAL A 122 8.22 4.42 14.39
CA VAL A 122 7.34 5.35 15.11
C VAL A 122 6.58 6.26 14.15
N ILE A 123 7.21 6.73 13.06
CA ILE A 123 6.53 7.52 12.02
C ILE A 123 5.47 6.65 11.33
N LEU A 124 5.80 5.42 10.95
CA LEU A 124 4.84 4.47 10.38
C LEU A 124 3.67 4.21 11.34
N ALA A 125 3.96 3.98 12.61
CA ALA A 125 2.93 3.74 13.62
C ALA A 125 1.97 4.93 13.76
N LYS A 126 2.46 6.17 13.67
CA LYS A 126 1.61 7.37 13.67
C LYS A 126 0.72 7.45 12.43
N GLN A 127 1.26 7.17 11.24
CA GLN A 127 0.44 7.11 10.02
C GLN A 127 -0.67 6.06 10.14
N ILE A 128 -0.36 4.87 10.66
CA ILE A 128 -1.36 3.81 10.86
C ILE A 128 -2.40 4.21 11.91
N ASP A 129 -2.02 4.87 13.01
CA ASP A 129 -2.99 5.37 14.00
C ASP A 129 -3.95 6.41 13.40
N GLU A 130 -3.44 7.36 12.62
CA GLU A 130 -4.24 8.38 11.92
C GLU A 130 -5.21 7.73 10.92
N ALA A 131 -4.72 6.75 10.14
CA ALA A 131 -5.55 5.99 9.21
C ALA A 131 -6.64 5.18 9.91
N LEU A 132 -6.29 4.46 10.98
CA LEU A 132 -7.26 3.69 11.78
C LEU A 132 -8.30 4.60 12.44
N ALA A 133 -7.93 5.81 12.85
CA ALA A 133 -8.87 6.79 13.40
C ALA A 133 -9.88 7.26 12.34
N ALA A 134 -9.41 7.61 11.13
CA ALA A 134 -10.28 7.97 10.01
C ALA A 134 -11.20 6.81 9.60
N MET A 135 -10.64 5.59 9.48
CA MET A 135 -11.41 4.38 9.19
C MET A 135 -12.51 4.12 10.22
N LYS A 136 -12.18 4.22 11.51
CA LYS A 136 -13.16 4.05 12.59
C LYS A 136 -14.28 5.07 12.51
N ALA A 137 -13.96 6.34 12.25
CA ALA A 137 -14.96 7.40 12.11
C ALA A 137 -15.85 7.21 10.87
N ALA A 138 -15.34 6.58 9.82
CA ALA A 138 -16.08 6.22 8.61
C ALA A 138 -16.84 4.88 8.70
N GLY A 139 -16.80 4.18 9.84
CA GLY A 139 -17.42 2.86 10.01
C GLY A 139 -16.73 1.73 9.23
N ILE A 140 -15.45 1.88 8.90
CA ILE A 140 -14.66 0.89 8.16
C ILE A 140 -13.84 0.07 9.15
N ALA A 141 -14.09 -1.24 9.22
CA ALA A 141 -13.27 -2.16 9.98
C ALA A 141 -12.24 -2.83 9.05
N PRO A 142 -10.93 -2.82 9.37
CA PRO A 142 -9.95 -3.53 8.55
C PRO A 142 -10.12 -5.05 8.69
N ALA A 143 -10.08 -5.74 7.55
CA ALA A 143 -10.09 -7.20 7.47
C ALA A 143 -8.87 -7.84 8.15
N ARG A 144 -9.05 -9.08 8.61
CA ARG A 144 -7.96 -9.93 9.09
C ARG A 144 -7.54 -10.86 7.96
N ILE A 145 -6.59 -10.42 7.15
CA ILE A 145 -6.12 -11.21 6.00
C ILE A 145 -5.07 -12.23 6.45
N ALA A 146 -3.95 -11.75 7.02
CA ALA A 146 -2.90 -12.58 7.59
C ALA A 146 -2.14 -11.83 8.69
N GLY A 147 -1.75 -12.54 9.75
CA GLY A 147 -0.97 -11.96 10.85
C GLY A 147 -1.80 -11.29 11.95
N PRO A 148 -1.16 -10.42 12.76
CA PRO A 148 -1.84 -9.80 13.90
C PRO A 148 -2.94 -8.83 13.43
N PRO A 149 -3.98 -8.60 14.25
CA PRO A 149 -5.00 -7.60 13.98
C PRO A 149 -4.38 -6.24 13.61
N PRO A 150 -4.90 -5.52 12.61
CA PRO A 150 -4.32 -4.24 12.20
C PRO A 150 -4.22 -3.20 13.32
N SER A 151 -5.10 -3.26 14.32
CA SER A 151 -5.05 -2.43 15.52
C SER A 151 -3.85 -2.68 16.45
N LEU A 152 -3.17 -3.83 16.33
CA LEU A 152 -1.96 -4.13 17.09
C LEU A 152 -0.68 -3.67 16.39
N LEU A 153 -0.72 -3.39 15.08
CA LEU A 153 0.46 -2.99 14.32
C LEU A 153 1.16 -1.75 14.90
N PRO A 154 0.46 -0.65 15.26
CA PRO A 154 1.12 0.52 15.82
C PRO A 154 1.79 0.25 17.17
N LYS A 155 1.29 -0.74 17.93
CA LYS A 155 1.88 -1.15 19.21
C LYS A 155 3.17 -1.93 18.98
N VAL A 156 3.15 -2.88 18.05
CA VAL A 156 4.32 -3.68 17.67
C VAL A 156 5.43 -2.79 17.10
N LEU A 157 5.08 -1.86 16.21
CA LEU A 157 6.03 -0.92 15.61
C LEU A 157 6.71 0.01 16.64
N ARG A 158 6.09 0.25 17.80
CA ARG A 158 6.67 1.10 18.85
C ARG A 158 7.57 0.38 19.84
N LEU A 159 7.65 -0.95 19.77
CA LEU A 159 8.47 -1.76 20.67
C LEU A 159 9.96 -1.42 20.54
N PRO A 160 10.77 -1.62 21.60
CA PRO A 160 12.24 -1.52 21.52
C PRO A 160 12.82 -2.42 20.42
N ASP A 161 13.98 -2.05 19.86
CA ASP A 161 14.56 -2.72 18.69
C ASP A 161 14.77 -4.22 18.89
N TRP A 162 15.25 -4.64 20.06
CA TRP A 162 15.49 -6.06 20.35
C TRP A 162 14.19 -6.88 20.30
N LEU A 163 13.08 -6.33 20.82
CA LEU A 163 11.80 -7.04 20.88
C LEU A 163 11.09 -7.01 19.53
N PHE A 164 11.16 -5.87 18.83
CA PHE A 164 10.68 -5.79 17.46
C PHE A 164 11.42 -6.78 16.56
N GLY A 165 12.76 -6.82 16.62
CA GLY A 165 13.58 -7.74 15.83
C GLY A 165 13.24 -9.21 16.09
N LEU A 166 12.88 -9.58 17.33
CA LEU A 166 12.41 -10.92 17.65
C LEU A 166 11.06 -11.24 16.98
N LEU A 167 10.08 -10.33 17.09
CA LEU A 167 8.72 -10.54 16.55
C LEU A 167 8.66 -10.41 15.02
N ALA A 168 9.45 -9.52 14.45
CA ALA A 168 9.51 -9.20 13.03
C ALA A 168 10.54 -10.04 12.27
N ARG A 169 11.19 -11.04 12.90
CA ARG A 169 12.32 -11.78 12.32
C ARG A 169 12.04 -12.33 10.92
N ARG A 170 10.83 -12.85 10.67
CA ARG A 170 10.42 -13.34 9.35
C ARG A 170 10.26 -12.20 8.34
N MET A 171 9.67 -11.08 8.75
CA MET A 171 9.52 -9.90 7.92
C MET A 171 10.87 -9.24 7.59
N LEU A 172 11.82 -9.25 8.53
CA LEU A 172 13.17 -8.72 8.34
C LEU A 172 14.11 -9.67 7.57
N ALA A 173 13.73 -10.94 7.42
CA ALA A 173 14.46 -11.93 6.62
C ALA A 173 14.12 -11.87 5.12
N ILE A 174 13.40 -10.84 4.69
CA ILE A 174 13.20 -10.50 3.28
C ILE A 174 14.54 -10.15 2.61
N ASP A 175 14.55 -10.09 1.29
CA ASP A 175 15.70 -9.66 0.50
C ASP A 175 16.33 -8.38 1.10
N PRO A 176 17.63 -8.38 1.45
CA PRO A 176 18.32 -7.22 2.00
C PRO A 176 18.27 -5.97 1.11
N GLN A 177 17.99 -6.13 -0.18
CA GLN A 177 17.83 -5.04 -1.14
C GLN A 177 16.37 -4.67 -1.42
N ALA A 178 15.39 -5.36 -0.83
CA ALA A 178 13.98 -5.07 -1.04
C ALA A 178 13.67 -3.59 -0.77
N ARG A 179 13.10 -2.93 -1.77
CA ARG A 179 12.55 -1.56 -1.74
C ARG A 179 11.04 -1.60 -1.99
N SER A 180 10.41 -0.43 -1.91
CA SER A 180 8.99 -0.26 -2.25
C SER A 180 8.82 0.11 -3.72
N SER A 181 7.65 -0.17 -4.29
CA SER A 181 7.22 0.31 -5.60
C SER A 181 7.41 1.83 -5.76
N MET A 182 7.04 2.59 -4.73
CA MET A 182 7.18 4.04 -4.70
C MET A 182 8.65 4.49 -4.78
N TRP A 183 9.58 3.73 -4.19
CA TRP A 183 11.01 4.01 -4.33
C TRP A 183 11.46 3.78 -5.78
N ASP A 184 11.04 2.68 -6.41
CA ASP A 184 11.35 2.37 -7.81
C ASP A 184 10.79 3.45 -8.76
N ASP A 185 9.60 3.98 -8.46
CA ASP A 185 8.99 5.06 -9.23
C ASP A 185 9.77 6.37 -9.12
N LEU A 186 10.21 6.75 -7.93
CA LEU A 186 11.08 7.92 -7.77
C LEU A 186 12.41 7.74 -8.50
N GLU A 187 13.05 6.57 -8.37
CA GLU A 187 14.32 6.25 -9.04
C GLU A 187 14.20 6.36 -10.58
N ARG A 188 13.05 5.94 -11.12
CA ARG A 188 12.74 6.03 -12.56
C ARG A 188 12.12 7.37 -12.98
N GLY A 189 11.95 8.33 -12.06
CA GLY A 189 11.31 9.62 -12.33
C GLY A 189 9.86 9.53 -12.79
N ARG A 190 9.14 8.47 -12.39
CA ARG A 190 7.72 8.25 -12.68
C ARG A 190 6.84 8.85 -11.58
N PRO A 191 5.58 9.21 -11.88
CA PRO A 191 4.59 9.51 -10.85
C PRO A 191 4.42 8.32 -9.90
N THR A 192 4.30 8.60 -8.61
CA THR A 192 4.09 7.58 -7.58
C THR A 192 2.61 7.39 -7.25
N GLU A 193 2.29 6.36 -6.48
CA GLU A 193 0.95 6.07 -5.94
C GLU A 193 0.61 6.88 -4.66
N ILE A 194 1.23 8.04 -4.44
CA ILE A 194 1.09 8.81 -3.19
C ILE A 194 -0.36 9.27 -2.93
N ASP A 195 -1.10 9.59 -3.99
CA ASP A 195 -2.48 10.04 -3.89
C ASP A 195 -3.46 8.88 -3.65
N GLU A 196 -3.15 7.69 -4.18
CA GLU A 196 -3.93 6.46 -3.99
C GLU A 196 -3.73 5.83 -2.61
N LEU A 197 -2.58 6.09 -1.97
CA LEU A 197 -2.24 5.60 -0.64
C LEU A 197 -2.50 6.65 0.45
N GLN A 198 -1.56 7.55 0.70
CA GLN A 198 -1.69 8.61 1.71
C GLN A 198 -2.85 9.54 1.37
N GLY A 199 -2.99 9.93 0.10
CA GLY A 199 -4.07 10.80 -0.37
C GLY A 199 -5.47 10.22 -0.11
N ALA A 200 -5.64 8.89 -0.20
CA ALA A 200 -6.89 8.23 0.13
C ALA A 200 -7.23 8.35 1.63
N VAL A 201 -6.22 8.23 2.51
CA VAL A 201 -6.42 8.45 3.95
C VAL A 201 -6.76 9.91 4.23
N LEU A 202 -6.08 10.87 3.58
CA LEU A 202 -6.37 12.30 3.72
C LEU A 202 -7.79 12.64 3.24
N GLY A 203 -8.24 12.03 2.15
CA GLY A 203 -9.60 12.15 1.66
C GLY A 203 -10.62 11.65 2.69
N LEU A 204 -10.38 10.47 3.27
CA LEU A 204 -11.24 9.93 4.32
C LEU A 204 -11.23 10.80 5.57
N ALA A 205 -10.04 11.22 6.02
CA ALA A 205 -9.84 12.05 7.20
C ALA A 205 -10.58 13.39 7.09
N LYS A 206 -10.56 14.00 5.91
CA LYS A 206 -11.34 15.21 5.60
C LYS A 206 -12.84 14.95 5.68
N GLN A 207 -13.33 13.83 5.17
CA GLN A 207 -14.76 13.46 5.22
C GLN A 207 -15.24 13.23 6.65
N THR A 208 -14.40 12.67 7.52
CA THR A 208 -14.74 12.31 8.89
C THR A 208 -14.35 13.37 9.93
N GLY A 209 -13.67 14.44 9.53
CA GLY A 209 -13.18 15.47 10.45
C GLY A 209 -12.09 14.95 11.42
N THR A 210 -11.33 13.92 11.03
CA THR A 210 -10.24 13.36 11.85
C THR A 210 -8.90 13.96 11.42
N PRO A 211 -8.00 14.33 12.35
CA PRO A 211 -6.68 14.86 12.00
C PRO A 211 -5.74 13.77 11.46
N ALA A 212 -4.96 14.09 10.42
CA ALA A 212 -3.95 13.20 9.85
C ALA A 212 -2.60 13.92 9.55
N PRO A 213 -2.02 14.66 10.51
CA PRO A 213 -0.86 15.54 10.26
C PRO A 213 0.41 14.80 9.83
N THR A 214 0.64 13.57 10.33
CA THR A 214 1.81 12.79 9.94
C THR A 214 1.68 12.36 8.48
N ILE A 215 0.49 11.89 8.08
CA ILE A 215 0.20 11.53 6.69
C ILE A 215 0.32 12.75 5.77
N GLU A 216 -0.24 13.90 6.16
CA GLU A 216 -0.12 15.16 5.39
C GLU A 216 1.34 15.53 5.13
N ARG A 217 2.17 15.45 6.18
CA ARG A 217 3.61 15.74 6.09
C ARG A 217 4.34 14.77 5.16
N VAL A 218 4.10 13.47 5.32
CA VAL A 218 4.74 12.43 4.48
C VAL A 218 4.32 12.60 3.02
N ALA A 219 3.04 12.83 2.75
CA ALA A 219 2.54 13.07 1.39
C ALA A 219 3.16 14.31 0.74
N ALA A 220 3.29 15.41 1.49
CA ALA A 220 3.93 16.62 0.99
C ALA A 220 5.40 16.40 0.62
N LEU A 221 6.15 15.62 1.41
CA LEU A 221 7.55 15.31 1.13
C LEU A 221 7.73 14.41 -0.10
N VAL A 222 6.84 13.44 -0.32
CA VAL A 222 6.89 12.60 -1.52
C VAL A 222 6.59 13.44 -2.75
N ARG A 223 5.52 14.27 -2.73
CA ARG A 223 5.20 15.17 -3.84
C ARG A 223 6.33 16.16 -4.15
N GLN A 224 7.05 16.61 -3.12
CA GLN A 224 8.26 17.41 -3.32
C GLN A 224 9.33 16.62 -4.07
N ALA A 225 9.62 15.37 -3.66
CA ALA A 225 10.59 14.52 -4.34
C ALA A 225 10.20 14.25 -5.81
N GLU A 226 8.91 14.00 -6.09
CA GLU A 226 8.37 13.85 -7.45
C GLU A 226 8.60 15.10 -8.30
N ALA A 227 8.36 16.29 -7.73
CA ALA A 227 8.55 17.55 -8.43
C ALA A 227 10.04 17.84 -8.74
N GLU A 228 10.93 17.45 -7.82
CA GLU A 228 12.37 17.63 -7.98
C GLU A 228 12.99 16.66 -9.01
N LYS A 229 12.39 15.47 -9.21
CA LYS A 229 12.87 14.43 -10.14
C LYS A 229 14.35 14.06 -9.95
N ARG A 230 14.82 14.08 -8.70
CA ARG A 230 16.20 13.72 -8.32
C ARG A 230 16.32 12.30 -7.78
N GLY A 231 15.25 11.51 -7.86
CA GLY A 231 15.16 10.21 -7.21
C GLY A 231 14.82 10.30 -5.71
N PRO A 232 14.97 9.18 -4.99
CA PRO A 232 14.78 9.08 -3.54
C PRO A 232 15.65 10.10 -2.77
N PRO A 233 15.06 10.97 -1.92
CA PRO A 233 15.78 12.11 -1.32
C PRO A 233 16.73 11.75 -0.16
N GLY A 234 16.69 10.51 0.36
CA GLY A 234 17.61 10.08 1.42
C GLY A 234 17.41 10.78 2.77
N LEU A 235 16.18 11.14 3.11
CA LEU A 235 15.86 11.92 4.31
C LEU A 235 16.12 11.13 5.60
N SER A 236 16.40 11.84 6.69
CA SER A 236 16.44 11.27 8.04
C SER A 236 15.04 11.22 8.69
N PRO A 237 14.82 10.37 9.72
CA PRO A 237 13.57 10.37 10.47
C PRO A 237 13.20 11.75 11.04
N ASP A 238 14.18 12.54 11.47
CA ASP A 238 13.97 13.85 12.09
C ASP A 238 13.50 14.88 11.05
N ALA A 239 14.04 14.82 9.82
CA ALA A 239 13.60 15.65 8.71
C ALA A 239 12.13 15.37 8.30
N VAL A 240 11.73 14.09 8.36
CA VAL A 240 10.35 13.67 8.05
C VAL A 240 9.39 14.06 9.16
N SER A 241 9.74 13.80 10.43
CA SER A 241 8.88 14.06 11.60
C SER A 241 8.77 15.53 12.00
N GLY A 242 9.55 16.42 11.38
CA GLY A 242 9.52 17.86 11.67
C GLY A 242 10.24 18.22 12.98
N GLY A 243 11.19 17.39 13.42
CA GLY A 243 12.05 17.71 14.56
C GLY A 243 12.88 18.97 14.30
N PRO A 244 13.35 19.67 15.35
CA PRO A 244 14.18 20.85 15.18
C PRO A 244 15.38 20.48 14.31
N ARG A 245 15.65 21.27 13.27
CA ARG A 245 16.90 21.18 12.52
C ARG A 245 18.03 21.23 13.55
N SER A 246 18.85 20.19 13.63
CA SER A 246 20.13 20.31 14.32
C SER A 246 20.85 21.50 13.69
N ALA A 247 21.09 22.51 14.53
CA ALA A 247 21.75 23.76 14.17
C ALA A 247 23.14 23.53 13.60
#